data_AF-A0A969TXD3-F1
#
_entry.id   AF-A0A969TXD3-F1
#
_cell.length_a   1.000
_cell.length_b   1.000
_cell.length_c   1.000
_cell.angle_alpha   90.00
_cell.angle_beta   90.00
_cell.angle_gamma   90.00
#
_symmetry.space_group_name_H-M   'P 1'
#
loop_
_entity.id
_entity.type
_entity.pdbx_description
1 polymer ?
#
loop_
_entity_poly.entity_id
_entity_poly.type
_entity_poly.pdbx_seq_one_letter_code
_entity_poly.pdbx_strand_id
1 'polypeptide(L)'
;MAEDGSDQLTGGGGNDVLVGGSVTGGFIDKFNGGNGSDRYILANANSVFYNDGNNSTAGLNDYALIQGFNTSQDKIQLEGSASRYVLGSSPINGVGGTGIYLDTNGNGTLGSSDELISVVAGVTNLTLSASYFSYV
;
A
#
# COMPACT_ATOMS: atom_id res chain seq x y z
N MET A 1 -4.11 5.18 13.46
CA MET A 1 -4.94 5.04 12.26
C MET A 1 -4.98 6.37 11.57
N ALA A 2 -4.98 6.40 10.25
CA ALA A 2 -5.16 7.64 9.50
C ALA A 2 -6.63 8.08 9.62
N GLU A 3 -6.84 9.38 9.70
CA GLU A 3 -8.14 10.05 9.73
C GLU A 3 -8.40 10.71 8.36
N ASP A 4 -9.31 11.68 8.29
CA ASP A 4 -9.50 12.45 7.06
C ASP A 4 -8.31 13.38 6.84
N GLY A 5 -7.68 13.30 5.66
CA GLY A 5 -6.48 14.07 5.36
C GLY A 5 -5.25 13.21 5.07
N SER A 6 -4.16 13.88 4.69
CA SER A 6 -2.84 13.25 4.58
C SER A 6 -2.15 13.21 5.93
N ASP A 7 -1.88 12.02 6.46
CA ASP A 7 -1.32 11.81 7.79
C ASP A 7 0.14 11.35 7.80
N GLN A 8 0.77 11.47 8.97
CA GLN A 8 2.03 10.80 9.28
C GLN A 8 1.84 9.88 10.48
N LEU A 9 1.97 8.57 10.27
CA LEU A 9 1.83 7.56 11.30
C LEU A 9 3.19 6.93 11.61
N THR A 10 3.61 7.03 12.87
CA THR A 10 4.86 6.45 13.36
C THR A 10 4.60 5.48 14.50
N GLY A 11 5.06 4.24 14.39
CA GLY A 11 4.96 3.21 15.44
C GLY A 11 6.07 3.36 16.48
N GLY A 12 7.30 3.54 16.00
CA GLY A 12 8.47 3.78 16.83
C GLY A 12 9.22 2.50 17.13
N GLY A 13 9.00 1.92 18.31
CA GLY A 13 9.65 0.67 18.69
C GLY A 13 8.65 -0.31 19.27
N GLY A 14 8.76 -1.58 18.89
CA GLY A 14 7.78 -2.61 19.23
C GLY A 14 7.08 -3.11 17.97
N ASN A 15 6.10 -3.99 18.14
CA ASN A 15 5.33 -4.51 17.02
C ASN A 15 4.06 -3.65 16.89
N ASP A 16 4.04 -2.76 15.91
CA ASP A 16 2.98 -1.78 15.76
C ASP A 16 1.96 -2.16 14.69
N VAL A 17 0.73 -1.64 14.84
CA VAL A 17 -0.33 -1.78 13.85
C VAL A 17 -0.70 -0.39 13.35
N LEU A 18 -0.36 -0.12 12.10
CA LEU A 18 -0.62 1.15 11.44
C LEU A 18 -1.72 0.94 10.41
N VAL A 19 -2.85 1.62 10.60
CA VAL A 19 -4.05 1.44 9.77
C VAL A 19 -4.24 2.66 8.89
N GLY A 20 -4.42 2.45 7.58
CA GLY A 20 -4.69 3.51 6.61
C GLY A 20 -6.13 4.01 6.60
N GLY A 21 -6.33 5.08 5.84
CA GLY A 21 -7.58 5.86 5.76
C GLY A 21 -8.43 5.49 4.54
N SER A 22 -9.71 5.82 4.59
CA SER A 22 -10.75 5.30 3.68
C SER A 22 -11.24 6.31 2.64
N VAL A 23 -11.31 5.84 1.39
CA VAL A 23 -12.22 6.10 0.24
C VAL A 23 -12.49 7.51 -0.33
N THR A 24 -12.16 8.61 0.35
CA THR A 24 -12.22 9.92 -0.32
C THR A 24 -10.85 10.23 -0.87
N GLY A 25 -10.62 9.91 -2.14
CA GLY A 25 -9.34 10.13 -2.81
C GLY A 25 -8.80 11.56 -2.64
N GLY A 26 -7.51 11.73 -2.87
CA GLY A 26 -6.77 12.98 -2.62
C GLY A 26 -5.94 13.04 -1.32
N PHE A 27 -5.74 11.93 -0.61
CA PHE A 27 -4.93 11.88 0.61
C PHE A 27 -3.77 10.89 0.54
N ILE A 28 -2.58 11.35 0.95
CA ILE A 28 -1.35 10.57 0.94
C ILE A 28 -0.87 10.40 2.38
N ASP A 29 -1.00 9.19 2.90
CA ASP A 29 -0.56 8.87 4.26
C ASP A 29 0.87 8.32 4.25
N LYS A 30 1.69 8.80 5.17
CA LYS A 30 3.06 8.33 5.35
C LYS A 30 3.15 7.44 6.58
N PHE A 31 3.61 6.22 6.38
CA PHE A 31 3.77 5.23 7.43
C PHE A 31 5.23 4.95 7.71
N ASN A 32 5.57 4.87 8.99
CA ASN A 32 6.86 4.39 9.46
C ASN A 32 6.65 3.55 10.73
N GLY A 33 6.67 2.23 10.59
CA GLY A 33 6.53 1.32 11.74
C GLY A 33 7.69 1.46 12.72
N GLY A 34 8.91 1.62 12.20
CA GLY A 34 10.12 1.76 13.00
C GLY A 34 10.77 0.41 13.27
N ASN A 35 11.11 0.14 14.52
CA ASN A 35 11.76 -1.11 14.90
C ASN A 35 10.73 -2.13 15.39
N GLY A 36 10.63 -3.28 14.72
CA GLY A 36 9.85 -4.40 15.20
C GLY A 36 9.26 -5.22 14.06
N SER A 37 8.19 -5.95 14.34
CA SER A 37 7.38 -6.64 13.33
C SER A 37 6.07 -5.90 13.17
N ASP A 38 6.06 -4.95 12.23
CA ASP A 38 4.97 -4.01 12.08
C ASP A 38 3.94 -4.48 11.05
N ARG A 39 2.71 -4.01 11.21
CA ARG A 39 1.59 -4.31 10.31
C ARG A 39 1.01 -3.05 9.71
N TYR A 40 1.12 -2.92 8.40
CA TYR A 40 0.51 -1.86 7.60
C TYR A 40 -0.82 -2.36 7.04
N ILE A 41 -1.93 -1.89 7.59
CA ILE A 41 -3.28 -2.30 7.22
C ILE A 41 -3.82 -1.36 6.15
N LEU A 42 -3.81 -1.82 4.89
CA LEU A 42 -4.28 -1.06 3.72
C LEU A 42 -5.62 -1.56 3.18
N ALA A 43 -6.25 -2.49 3.90
CA ALA A 43 -7.55 -3.02 3.54
C ALA A 43 -8.21 -3.74 4.72
N ASN A 44 -9.53 -3.90 4.63
CA ASN A 44 -10.30 -4.85 5.40
C ASN A 44 -11.03 -5.83 4.46
N ALA A 45 -11.71 -6.84 5.01
CA ALA A 45 -12.37 -7.89 4.23
C ALA A 45 -13.45 -7.39 3.24
N ASN A 46 -13.86 -6.12 3.32
CA ASN A 46 -14.90 -5.54 2.48
C ASN A 46 -14.42 -4.32 1.66
N SER A 47 -13.18 -3.85 1.85
CA SER A 47 -12.70 -2.61 1.23
C SER A 47 -11.19 -2.58 1.07
N VAL A 48 -10.76 -2.20 -0.13
CA VAL A 48 -9.39 -1.73 -0.41
C VAL A 48 -9.32 -0.26 -0.02
N PHE A 49 -8.33 0.15 0.78
CA PHE A 49 -8.10 1.56 1.11
C PHE A 49 -7.32 2.24 -0.02
N TYR A 50 -7.42 3.58 -0.12
CA TYR A 50 -6.83 4.36 -1.22
C TYR A 50 -7.28 3.92 -2.61
N ASN A 51 -8.50 3.38 -2.71
CA ASN A 51 -9.14 3.12 -4.00
C ASN A 51 -10.36 4.05 -4.11
N ASP A 52 -10.26 5.08 -4.92
CA ASP A 52 -11.33 6.04 -5.19
C ASP A 52 -12.41 5.50 -6.16
N GLY A 53 -12.18 4.32 -6.74
CA GLY A 53 -13.06 3.66 -7.72
C GLY A 53 -12.99 4.26 -9.13
N ASN A 54 -12.07 5.17 -9.40
CA ASN A 54 -11.90 5.83 -10.68
C ASN A 54 -10.83 5.13 -11.55
N ASN A 55 -11.27 4.13 -12.30
CA ASN A 55 -10.40 3.38 -13.23
C ASN A 55 -9.90 4.19 -14.44
N SER A 56 -10.20 5.50 -14.54
CA SER A 56 -9.62 6.40 -15.55
C SER A 56 -8.32 7.05 -15.10
N THR A 57 -7.93 6.85 -13.84
CA THR A 57 -6.70 7.36 -13.23
C THR A 57 -5.89 6.23 -12.61
N ALA A 58 -4.63 6.51 -12.30
CA ALA A 58 -3.71 5.52 -11.71
C ALA A 58 -3.47 5.74 -10.19
N GLY A 59 -4.40 6.37 -9.48
CA GLY A 59 -4.29 6.62 -8.03
C GLY A 59 -3.12 7.48 -7.55
N LEU A 60 -2.58 8.38 -8.39
CA LEU A 60 -1.36 9.13 -8.00
C LEU A 60 -1.58 10.23 -6.95
N ASN A 61 -2.83 10.49 -6.57
CA ASN A 61 -3.19 11.53 -5.61
C ASN A 61 -3.62 10.95 -4.24
N ASP A 62 -3.73 9.63 -4.13
CA ASP A 62 -4.18 8.93 -2.95
C ASP A 62 -3.52 7.56 -2.85
N TYR A 63 -2.60 7.42 -1.90
CA TYR A 63 -1.89 6.18 -1.69
C TYR A 63 -1.21 6.17 -0.32
N ALA A 64 -0.90 4.98 0.17
CA ALA A 64 -0.04 4.80 1.33
C ALA A 64 1.45 4.85 0.94
N LEU A 65 2.22 5.79 1.49
CA LEU A 65 3.67 5.81 1.42
C LEU A 65 4.29 5.10 2.63
N ILE A 66 4.73 3.86 2.46
CA ILE A 66 5.36 3.07 3.53
C ILE A 66 6.87 3.28 3.48
N GLN A 67 7.45 3.69 4.61
CA GLN A 67 8.88 3.94 4.78
C GLN A 67 9.48 2.96 5.78
N GLY A 68 10.71 2.51 5.53
CA GLY A 68 11.45 1.63 6.44
C GLY A 68 10.97 0.18 6.48
N PHE A 69 10.16 -0.24 5.50
CA PHE A 69 9.59 -1.59 5.45
C PHE A 69 10.67 -2.68 5.45
N ASN A 70 10.62 -3.58 6.43
CA ASN A 70 11.51 -4.73 6.53
C ASN A 70 10.80 -6.01 6.07
N THR A 71 11.19 -6.53 4.90
CA THR A 71 10.61 -7.75 4.30
C THR A 71 10.76 -9.02 5.14
N SER A 72 11.64 -9.02 6.15
CA SER A 72 11.83 -10.16 7.05
C SER A 72 10.97 -10.12 8.32
N GLN A 73 10.36 -8.97 8.64
CA GLN A 73 9.63 -8.75 9.90
C GLN A 73 8.22 -8.21 9.68
N ASP A 74 8.08 -7.26 8.77
CA ASP A 74 6.86 -6.49 8.60
C ASP A 74 5.86 -7.17 7.67
N LYS A 75 4.61 -6.73 7.77
CA LYS A 75 3.51 -7.20 6.92
C LYS A 75 2.67 -6.06 6.38
N ILE A 76 2.26 -6.19 5.13
CA ILE A 76 1.24 -5.36 4.48
C ILE A 76 -0.01 -6.22 4.33
N GLN A 77 -1.15 -5.72 4.82
CA GLN A 77 -2.44 -6.37 4.65
C GLN A 77 -3.21 -5.74 3.48
N LEU A 78 -3.65 -6.60 2.57
CA LEU A 78 -4.42 -6.29 1.36
C LEU A 78 -5.73 -7.10 1.35
N GLU A 79 -6.69 -6.75 0.50
CA GLU A 79 -7.98 -7.43 0.40
C GLU A 79 -7.96 -8.54 -0.66
N GLY A 80 -8.62 -9.66 -0.36
CA GLY A 80 -8.84 -10.76 -1.29
C GLY A 80 -7.62 -11.66 -1.48
N SER A 81 -6.85 -11.47 -2.55
CA SER A 81 -5.76 -12.38 -2.90
C SER A 81 -4.66 -11.70 -3.71
N ALA A 82 -3.50 -12.36 -3.80
CA ALA A 82 -2.37 -11.90 -4.61
C ALA A 82 -2.74 -11.59 -6.07
N SER A 83 -3.68 -12.33 -6.67
CA SER A 83 -4.07 -12.12 -8.07
C SER A 83 -4.91 -10.87 -8.33
N ARG A 84 -5.34 -10.15 -7.28
CA ARG A 84 -6.04 -8.86 -7.40
C ARG A 84 -5.07 -7.69 -7.55
N TYR A 85 -3.77 -7.95 -7.43
CA TYR A 85 -2.76 -6.90 -7.41
C TYR A 85 -1.68 -7.16 -8.45
N VAL A 86 -1.05 -6.07 -8.87
CA VAL A 86 0.17 -6.09 -9.67
C VAL A 86 1.21 -5.20 -9.00
N LEU A 87 2.48 -5.56 -9.17
CA LEU A 87 3.60 -4.79 -8.65
C LEU A 87 4.29 -4.04 -9.79
N GLY A 88 4.72 -2.82 -9.51
CA GLY A 88 5.48 -1.99 -10.43
C GLY A 88 6.59 -1.23 -9.73
N SER A 89 7.41 -0.52 -10.51
CA SER A 89 8.27 0.52 -9.94
C SER A 89 7.42 1.65 -9.37
N SER A 90 7.87 2.26 -8.27
CA SER A 90 7.23 3.46 -7.73
C SER A 90 7.05 4.52 -8.84
N PRO A 91 5.84 5.06 -9.03
CA PRO A 91 5.58 6.10 -10.02
C PRO A 91 5.90 7.51 -9.49
N ILE A 92 6.25 7.63 -8.21
CA ILE A 92 6.38 8.91 -7.52
C ILE A 92 7.80 9.47 -7.68
N ASN A 93 7.91 10.67 -8.25
CA ASN A 93 9.19 11.32 -8.48
C ASN A 93 9.94 11.53 -7.16
N GLY A 94 11.23 11.15 -7.14
CA GLY A 94 12.08 11.24 -5.96
C GLY A 94 11.86 10.14 -4.91
N VAL A 95 10.89 9.24 -5.11
CA VAL A 95 10.62 8.10 -4.23
C VAL A 95 10.85 6.81 -5.00
N GLY A 96 12.04 6.22 -4.87
CA GLY A 96 12.31 4.88 -5.39
C GLY A 96 11.64 3.78 -4.56
N GLY A 97 11.44 2.61 -5.15
CA GLY A 97 10.84 1.45 -4.48
C GLY A 97 9.81 0.75 -5.35
N THR A 98 8.89 0.04 -4.71
CA THR A 98 7.84 -0.74 -5.38
C THR A 98 6.47 -0.09 -5.16
N GLY A 99 5.72 0.10 -6.25
CA GLY A 99 4.29 0.39 -6.20
C GLY A 99 3.48 -0.90 -6.13
N ILE A 100 2.43 -0.90 -5.31
CA ILE A 100 1.42 -1.94 -5.20
C ILE A 100 0.14 -1.35 -5.81
N TYR A 101 -0.36 -2.01 -6.85
CA TYR A 101 -1.52 -1.55 -7.60
C TYR A 101 -2.64 -2.57 -7.53
N LEU A 102 -3.88 -2.11 -7.34
CA LEU A 102 -5.06 -2.92 -7.55
C LEU A 102 -5.27 -3.10 -9.06
N ASP A 103 -5.28 -4.35 -9.52
CA ASP A 103 -5.49 -4.71 -10.92
C ASP A 103 -6.98 -4.57 -11.27
N THR A 104 -7.38 -3.35 -11.62
CA THR A 104 -8.79 -2.97 -11.81
C THR A 104 -9.40 -3.62 -13.04
N ASN A 105 -8.57 -3.97 -14.03
CA ASN A 105 -8.99 -4.63 -15.27
C ASN A 105 -8.82 -6.16 -15.24
N GLY A 106 -8.09 -6.70 -14.25
CA GLY A 106 -7.93 -8.13 -14.00
C GLY A 106 -7.03 -8.85 -15.00
N ASN A 107 -6.14 -8.14 -15.69
CA ASN A 107 -5.29 -8.73 -16.73
C ASN A 107 -3.93 -9.24 -16.23
N GLY A 108 -3.60 -9.01 -14.95
CA GLY A 108 -2.36 -9.43 -14.30
C GLY A 108 -1.12 -8.62 -14.72
N THR A 109 -1.29 -7.48 -15.38
CA THR A 109 -0.21 -6.61 -15.86
C THR A 109 -0.50 -5.15 -15.54
N LEU A 110 0.52 -4.43 -15.08
CA LEU A 110 0.37 -3.00 -14.74
C LEU A 110 -0.01 -2.16 -15.96
N GLY A 111 -1.14 -1.46 -15.86
CA GLY A 111 -1.67 -0.52 -16.84
C GLY A 111 -2.09 0.82 -16.22
N SER A 112 -2.48 1.77 -17.08
CA SER A 112 -2.88 3.12 -16.65
C SER A 112 -4.22 3.18 -15.91
N SER A 113 -4.99 2.08 -15.93
CA SER A 113 -6.25 1.94 -15.20
C SER A 113 -6.06 1.41 -13.78
N ASP A 114 -4.87 0.87 -13.47
CA ASP A 114 -4.65 0.15 -12.22
C ASP A 114 -4.36 1.15 -11.11
N GLU A 115 -5.03 0.94 -9.98
CA GLU A 115 -5.12 1.92 -8.93
C GLU A 115 -3.94 1.77 -7.96
N LEU A 116 -3.15 2.83 -7.76
CA LEU A 116 -2.01 2.80 -6.85
C LEU A 116 -2.51 2.78 -5.39
N ILE A 117 -2.36 1.64 -4.73
CA ILE A 117 -2.75 1.50 -3.32
C ILE A 117 -1.63 1.94 -2.39
N SER A 118 -0.38 1.64 -2.76
CA SER A 118 0.77 1.96 -1.92
C SER A 118 2.09 2.05 -2.68
N VAL A 119 3.00 2.86 -2.15
CA VAL A 119 4.42 2.83 -2.47
C VAL A 119 5.20 2.34 -1.26
N VAL A 120 5.94 1.25 -1.42
CA VAL A 120 6.92 0.75 -0.44
C VAL A 120 8.29 1.35 -0.77
N ALA A 121 8.61 2.45 -0.09
CA ALA A 121 9.79 3.25 -0.40
C ALA A 121 11.09 2.52 -0.09
N GLY A 122 12.02 2.54 -1.04
CA GLY A 122 13.35 1.95 -0.90
C GLY A 122 13.41 0.42 -0.98
N VAL A 123 12.27 -0.27 -1.10
CA VAL A 123 12.20 -1.73 -1.20
C VAL A 123 11.86 -2.13 -2.63
N THR A 124 12.59 -3.10 -3.17
CA THR A 124 12.41 -3.64 -4.53
C THR A 124 12.32 -5.16 -4.49
N ASN A 125 11.99 -5.78 -5.63
CA ASN A 125 11.85 -7.24 -5.79
C ASN A 125 10.82 -7.87 -4.83
N LEU A 126 9.78 -7.10 -4.46
CA LEU A 126 8.64 -7.66 -3.76
C LEU A 126 7.91 -8.68 -4.64
N THR A 127 7.28 -9.67 -4.01
CA THR A 127 6.52 -10.73 -4.67
C THR A 127 5.24 -10.95 -3.90
N LEU A 128 4.09 -10.88 -4.57
CA LEU A 128 2.76 -10.95 -3.94
C LEU A 128 2.49 -12.29 -3.22
N SER A 129 3.21 -13.37 -3.56
CA SER A 129 3.11 -14.66 -2.87
C SER A 129 3.96 -14.76 -1.60
N ALA A 130 4.73 -13.75 -1.24
CA ALA A 130 5.62 -13.78 -0.09
C ALA A 130 4.88 -13.53 1.24
N SER A 131 5.45 -13.98 2.35
CA SER A 131 4.83 -13.96 3.68
C SER A 131 4.63 -12.58 4.31
N TYR A 132 5.28 -11.56 3.76
CA TYR A 132 5.09 -10.16 4.15
C TYR A 132 3.84 -9.54 3.52
N PHE A 133 3.18 -10.22 2.59
CA PHE A 133 1.81 -9.89 2.21
C PHE A 133 0.83 -10.81 2.94
N SER A 134 -0.18 -10.20 3.56
CA SER A 134 -1.31 -10.88 4.16
C SER A 134 -2.57 -10.45 3.42
N TYR A 135 -3.46 -11.39 3.16
CA TYR A 135 -4.72 -11.13 2.49
C TYR A 135 -5.89 -11.42 3.43
N VAL A 136 -6.96 -10.61 3.35
CA VAL A 136 -8.19 -10.73 4.17
C VAL A 136 -9.45 -10.77 3.34
#